data_AF-A0A9N9H450-F1
#
_entry.id   AF-A0A9N9H450-F1
#
_cell.length_a   1.000
_cell.length_b   1.000
_cell.length_c   1.000
_cell.angle_alpha   90.00
_cell.angle_beta   90.00
_cell.angle_gamma   90.00
#
_symmetry.space_group_name_H-M   'P 1'
#
loop_
_entity.id
_entity.type
_entity.pdbx_description
1 polymer ?
#
loop_
_entity_poly.entity_id
_entity_poly.type
_entity_poly.pdbx_seq_one_letter_code
_entity_poly.pdbx_strand_id
1 'polypeptide(L)'
;MACTNASLAALSDTLAQSISNLKSPMSQQFDFLRLARYSTYGFLIAPVVYNWFNLLDKRFPLPQPIAVEKNNTQIRRETMRAVFKRTVVDQSAFAPVGLALFFGVMGLMEANGLQAIRDKFTDAYFPALKANYVVWPLVQLVNFRFLPLQYRVPFVSSIGTHCISSPSTISLEFLFMGRHSLEETLFAQPVDITTFKTTSISTQTTATDALTVTTLGGTTTTTTTPPSPSQTTLVTLTPTHLVSSSRRRSSMTNNSAKKPYSNGVKVAGTQHHKLILRNSEPFPTPPATPSLIFGSGNIPSKVECLVRARIPTPTGEFFLHLYKNNQDNKEHLAVVYGEDIRSRSLDTPRPGETDMDRIIRGAYMGKLKPGKTRSDDSSSSSSLTLTTSLLMSSSSTLITANQQQLFSPPLVRIHSECFTGETVQSARCDCGEQLQEAMRLIQLEGRGVIVYLRQEGRGIGLAEKLRAYNLQDLGHDTVTANLLLHHPPDLRTYDIATQILVDLNLTRVRLLTNNPDKIEQLEGDGLKVVERIPMVPRAWQHDHDPNRRGNEVDQYLKVKVERMRHLLNVPESLLR
;
A
#
# COMPACT_ATOMS: atom_id res chain seq x y z
N MET A 1 16.64 31.47 -26.43
CA MET A 1 16.08 30.12 -26.67
C MET A 1 16.63 29.09 -25.68
N ALA A 2 17.89 28.65 -25.75
CA ALA A 2 18.41 27.60 -24.86
C ALA A 2 18.24 27.95 -23.36
N CYS A 3 18.66 29.14 -22.93
CA CYS A 3 18.45 29.62 -21.55
C CYS A 3 16.96 29.70 -21.20
N THR A 4 16.11 30.16 -22.12
CA THR A 4 14.64 30.21 -21.97
C THR A 4 14.06 28.81 -21.72
N ASN A 5 14.59 27.80 -22.42
CA ASN A 5 14.15 26.42 -22.31
C ASN A 5 14.63 25.76 -21.01
N ALA A 6 15.86 26.08 -20.57
CA ALA A 6 16.38 25.73 -19.26
C ALA A 6 15.52 26.33 -18.12
N SER A 7 15.17 27.61 -18.21
CA SER A 7 14.29 28.29 -17.24
C SER A 7 12.89 27.67 -17.19
N LEU A 8 12.31 27.29 -18.34
CA LEU A 8 11.02 26.60 -18.39
C LEU A 8 11.10 25.18 -17.82
N ALA A 9 12.16 24.43 -18.09
CA ALA A 9 12.39 23.11 -17.50
C ALA A 9 12.59 23.19 -15.97
N ALA A 10 13.34 24.19 -15.49
CA ALA A 10 13.52 24.47 -14.07
C ALA A 10 12.20 24.86 -13.39
N LEU A 11 11.39 25.72 -14.01
CA LEU A 11 10.04 26.07 -13.52
C LEU A 11 9.12 24.85 -13.48
N SER A 12 9.18 24.00 -14.51
CA SER A 12 8.43 22.75 -14.60
C SER A 12 8.74 21.79 -13.44
N ASP A 13 10.01 21.62 -13.11
CA ASP A 13 10.40 20.74 -12.01
C ASP A 13 10.12 21.38 -10.63
N THR A 14 10.31 22.70 -10.49
CA THR A 14 9.93 23.47 -9.29
C THR A 14 8.45 23.29 -8.96
N LEU A 15 7.58 23.32 -9.97
CA LEU A 15 6.14 23.08 -9.81
C LEU A 15 5.84 21.62 -9.45
N ALA A 16 6.51 20.65 -10.08
CA ALA A 16 6.36 19.23 -9.74
C ALA A 16 6.76 18.93 -8.29
N GLN A 17 7.90 19.47 -7.83
CA GLN A 17 8.34 19.35 -6.43
C GLN A 17 7.36 20.04 -5.47
N SER A 18 6.84 21.22 -5.84
CA SER A 18 5.83 21.94 -5.03
C SER A 18 4.52 21.14 -4.89
N ILE A 19 4.08 20.47 -5.96
CA ILE A 19 2.87 19.62 -5.95
C ILE A 19 3.10 18.32 -5.16
N SER A 20 4.31 17.73 -5.21
CA SER A 20 4.71 16.62 -4.33
C SER A 20 4.58 16.99 -2.86
N ASN A 21 5.16 18.14 -2.48
CA ASN A 21 5.16 18.64 -1.10
C ASN A 21 3.74 18.96 -0.58
N LEU A 22 2.83 19.42 -1.46
CA LEU A 22 1.41 19.64 -1.12
C LEU A 22 0.63 18.33 -0.91
N LYS A 23 1.01 17.23 -1.58
CA LYS A 23 0.38 15.91 -1.42
C LYS A 23 0.89 15.18 -0.16
N SER A 24 2.17 15.35 0.18
CA SER A 24 2.85 14.62 1.27
C SER A 24 3.65 15.56 2.19
N PRO A 25 2.99 16.38 3.04
CA PRO A 25 3.62 17.47 3.78
C PRO A 25 4.60 17.05 4.89
N MET A 26 4.79 15.74 5.13
CA MET A 26 5.64 15.23 6.22
C MET A 26 7.09 14.91 5.79
N SER A 27 7.40 14.90 4.49
CA SER A 27 8.75 14.56 4.01
C SER A 27 9.06 15.03 2.59
N GLN A 28 9.74 16.18 2.43
CA GLN A 28 10.76 16.40 1.39
C GLN A 28 11.50 17.74 1.60
N GLN A 29 12.82 17.73 1.41
CA GLN A 29 13.59 18.94 1.14
C GLN A 29 13.57 19.21 -0.37
N PHE A 30 13.77 20.47 -0.79
CA PHE A 30 13.79 20.83 -2.21
C PHE A 30 15.06 20.28 -2.90
N ASP A 31 14.89 19.44 -3.92
CA ASP A 31 15.99 18.82 -4.66
C ASP A 31 16.54 19.77 -5.73
N PHE A 32 17.54 20.55 -5.33
CA PHE A 32 18.31 21.42 -6.22
C PHE A 32 19.12 20.65 -7.27
N LEU A 33 19.50 19.40 -7.02
CA LEU A 33 20.28 18.57 -7.97
C LEU A 33 19.37 18.04 -9.09
N ARG A 34 18.13 17.66 -8.78
CA ARG A 34 17.07 17.37 -9.78
C ARG A 34 16.72 18.62 -10.58
N LEU A 35 16.54 19.78 -9.92
CA LEU A 35 16.32 21.05 -10.61
C LEU A 35 17.46 21.36 -11.61
N ALA A 36 18.72 21.19 -11.19
CA ALA A 36 19.89 21.39 -12.04
C ALA A 36 19.93 20.41 -13.23
N ARG A 37 19.59 19.12 -13.01
CA ARG A 37 19.47 18.11 -14.08
C ARG A 37 18.45 18.51 -15.14
N TYR A 38 17.22 18.87 -14.73
CA TYR A 38 16.16 19.31 -15.65
C TYR A 38 16.51 20.61 -16.38
N SER A 39 17.09 21.60 -15.69
CA SER A 39 17.56 22.86 -16.28
C SER A 39 18.62 22.61 -17.36
N THR A 40 19.61 21.77 -17.06
CA THR A 40 20.71 21.40 -17.97
C THR A 40 20.20 20.62 -19.18
N TYR A 41 19.32 19.63 -18.99
CA TYR A 41 18.67 18.95 -20.11
C TYR A 41 17.89 19.93 -20.99
N GLY A 42 17.11 20.83 -20.37
CA GLY A 42 16.38 21.89 -21.05
C GLY A 42 17.28 22.81 -21.89
N PHE A 43 18.48 23.13 -21.40
CA PHE A 43 19.49 23.88 -22.16
C PHE A 43 20.02 23.09 -23.37
N LEU A 44 20.43 21.83 -23.15
CA LEU A 44 21.07 20.97 -24.14
C LEU A 44 20.13 20.53 -25.28
N ILE A 45 18.86 20.27 -24.98
CA ILE A 45 17.90 19.75 -25.96
C ILE A 45 17.37 20.84 -26.91
N ALA A 46 17.35 22.10 -26.49
CA ALA A 46 16.70 23.18 -27.23
C ALA A 46 17.30 23.43 -28.65
N PRO A 47 18.63 23.42 -28.86
CA PRO A 47 19.21 23.51 -30.20
C PRO A 47 18.86 22.31 -31.10
N VAL A 48 18.74 21.11 -30.52
CA VAL A 48 18.38 19.89 -31.25
C VAL A 48 16.94 19.98 -31.77
N VAL A 49 15.98 20.33 -30.90
CA VAL A 49 14.57 20.52 -31.28
C VAL A 49 14.40 21.68 -32.27
N TYR A 50 15.15 22.77 -32.10
CA TYR A 50 15.15 23.89 -33.05
C TYR A 50 15.60 23.46 -34.45
N ASN A 51 16.71 22.73 -34.54
CA ASN A 51 17.22 22.23 -35.82
C ASN A 51 16.29 21.19 -36.46
N TRP A 52 15.62 20.36 -35.65
CA TRP A 52 14.56 19.46 -36.12
C TRP A 52 13.36 20.24 -36.69
N PHE A 53 12.85 21.26 -36.00
CA PHE A 53 11.75 22.08 -36.50
C PHE A 53 12.13 22.90 -37.76
N ASN A 54 13.39 23.34 -37.86
CA ASN A 54 13.96 23.97 -39.05
C ASN A 54 14.03 22.99 -40.24
N LEU A 55 14.42 21.73 -40.00
CA LEU A 55 14.39 20.66 -40.99
C LEU A 55 12.96 20.36 -41.47
N LEU A 56 11.98 20.30 -40.57
CA LEU A 56 10.57 20.14 -40.92
C LEU A 56 10.01 21.35 -41.68
N ASP A 57 10.43 22.59 -41.36
CA ASP A 57 10.07 23.78 -42.15
C ASP A 57 10.61 23.70 -43.58
N LYS A 58 11.88 23.31 -43.74
CA LYS A 58 12.53 23.13 -45.05
C LYS A 58 11.96 21.97 -45.87
N ARG A 59 11.61 20.85 -45.23
CA ARG A 59 11.12 19.64 -45.92
C ARG A 59 9.63 19.71 -46.27
N PHE A 60 8.84 20.43 -45.47
CA PHE A 60 7.41 20.61 -45.66
C PHE A 60 7.04 22.10 -45.55
N PRO A 61 7.49 22.96 -46.47
CA PRO A 61 7.24 24.40 -46.40
C PRO A 61 5.73 24.70 -46.41
N LEU A 62 5.32 25.71 -45.63
CA LEU A 62 3.94 26.21 -45.70
C LEU A 62 3.77 27.00 -47.01
N PRO A 63 2.61 26.92 -47.70
CA PRO A 63 2.33 27.76 -48.85
C PRO A 63 2.41 29.24 -48.45
N GLN A 64 3.31 29.99 -49.08
CA GLN A 64 3.32 31.44 -48.97
C GLN A 64 2.11 32.05 -49.72
N PRO A 65 1.56 33.18 -49.26
CA PRO A 65 0.56 33.94 -50.01
C PRO A 65 1.22 34.65 -51.20
N ILE A 66 1.58 33.88 -52.22
CA ILE A 66 2.01 34.41 -53.52
C ILE A 66 0.82 35.13 -54.15
N ALA A 67 1.05 36.28 -54.80
CA ALA A 67 0.01 37.14 -55.39
C ALA A 67 -0.70 36.56 -56.64
N VAL A 68 -0.75 35.24 -56.79
CA VAL A 68 -1.48 34.53 -57.85
C VAL A 68 -2.76 33.96 -57.25
N GLU A 69 -3.84 34.02 -58.02
CA GLU A 69 -5.26 33.85 -57.65
C GLU A 69 -5.67 32.44 -57.18
N LYS A 70 -5.00 31.91 -56.14
CA LYS A 70 -5.39 30.66 -55.49
C LYS A 70 -6.61 30.87 -54.59
N ASN A 71 -7.71 30.20 -54.93
CA ASN A 71 -8.90 30.12 -54.08
C ASN A 71 -8.55 29.80 -52.62
N ASN A 72 -9.09 30.59 -51.68
CA ASN A 72 -8.74 30.57 -50.25
C ASN A 72 -8.88 29.16 -49.62
N THR A 73 -9.89 28.40 -50.05
CA THR A 73 -10.12 26.99 -49.66
C THR A 73 -8.98 26.05 -50.06
N GLN A 74 -8.34 26.27 -51.21
CA GLN A 74 -7.19 25.48 -51.66
C GLN A 74 -5.94 25.78 -50.81
N ILE A 75 -5.65 27.05 -50.54
CA ILE A 75 -4.53 27.44 -49.68
C ILE A 75 -4.69 26.78 -48.30
N ARG A 76 -5.87 26.88 -47.68
CA ARG A 76 -6.17 26.22 -46.40
C ARG A 76 -5.96 24.70 -46.45
N ARG A 77 -6.34 24.03 -47.54
CA ARG A 77 -6.12 22.58 -47.74
C ARG A 77 -4.64 22.22 -47.92
N GLU A 78 -3.87 23.02 -48.66
CA GLU A 78 -2.43 22.83 -48.85
C GLU A 78 -1.66 23.07 -47.53
N THR A 79 -1.98 24.13 -46.79
CA THR A 79 -1.42 24.42 -45.46
C THR A 79 -1.71 23.28 -44.48
N MET A 80 -2.95 22.81 -44.37
CA MET A 80 -3.29 21.71 -43.45
C MET A 80 -2.59 20.40 -43.82
N ARG A 81 -2.40 20.11 -45.11
CA ARG A 81 -1.59 18.95 -45.57
C ARG A 81 -0.12 19.07 -45.16
N ALA A 82 0.47 20.27 -45.22
CA ALA A 82 1.84 20.49 -44.77
C ALA A 82 1.98 20.34 -43.24
N VAL A 83 1.07 20.95 -42.46
CA VAL A 83 1.00 20.85 -41.00
C VAL A 83 0.81 19.40 -40.53
N PHE A 84 -0.08 18.64 -41.18
CA PHE A 84 -0.29 17.23 -40.87
C PHE A 84 0.96 16.39 -41.16
N LYS A 85 1.62 16.58 -42.32
CA LYS A 85 2.88 15.89 -42.64
C LYS A 85 3.99 16.15 -41.63
N ARG A 86 4.16 17.42 -41.18
CA ARG A 86 5.11 17.78 -40.12
C ARG A 86 4.80 17.02 -38.82
N THR A 87 3.54 17.01 -38.41
CA THR A 87 3.08 16.34 -37.18
C THR A 87 3.29 14.82 -37.26
N VAL A 88 2.95 14.17 -38.37
CA VAL A 88 3.17 12.73 -38.54
C VAL A 88 4.65 12.37 -38.46
N VAL A 89 5.53 13.12 -39.17
CA VAL A 89 6.98 12.83 -39.15
C VAL A 89 7.61 13.15 -37.80
N ASP A 90 7.17 14.20 -37.12
CA ASP A 90 7.56 14.51 -35.74
C ASP A 90 7.23 13.36 -34.78
N GLN A 91 6.00 12.87 -34.82
CA GLN A 91 5.53 11.82 -33.92
C GLN A 91 6.06 10.42 -34.30
N SER A 92 6.30 10.14 -35.59
CA SER A 92 6.83 8.83 -36.02
C SER A 92 8.34 8.70 -35.88
N ALA A 93 9.10 9.80 -35.97
CA ALA A 93 10.57 9.77 -35.96
C ALA A 93 11.20 10.49 -34.76
N PHE A 94 10.74 11.69 -34.41
CA PHE A 94 11.37 12.50 -33.36
C PHE A 94 10.86 12.18 -31.97
N ALA A 95 9.56 11.92 -31.77
CA ALA A 95 9.03 11.55 -30.46
C ALA A 95 9.68 10.28 -29.86
N PRO A 96 9.85 9.15 -30.60
CA PRO A 96 10.53 7.96 -30.07
C PRO A 96 12.00 8.23 -29.71
N VAL A 97 12.74 8.93 -30.58
CA VAL A 97 14.18 9.18 -30.44
C VAL A 97 14.46 10.24 -29.37
N GLY A 98 13.69 11.34 -29.36
CA GLY A 98 13.80 12.40 -28.37
C GLY A 98 13.43 11.95 -26.96
N LEU A 99 12.43 11.06 -26.83
CA LEU A 99 12.06 10.44 -25.56
C LEU A 99 13.12 9.43 -25.09
N ALA A 100 13.70 8.64 -26.00
CA ALA A 100 14.82 7.76 -25.68
C ALA A 100 16.06 8.56 -25.22
N LEU A 101 16.33 9.69 -25.90
CA LEU A 101 17.38 10.64 -25.54
C LEU A 101 17.10 11.32 -24.18
N PHE A 102 15.84 11.62 -23.85
CA PHE A 102 15.45 12.11 -22.52
C PHE A 102 15.82 11.09 -21.43
N PHE A 103 15.32 9.85 -21.50
CA PHE A 103 15.62 8.84 -20.49
C PHE A 103 17.12 8.49 -20.42
N GLY A 104 17.80 8.43 -21.56
CA GLY A 104 19.24 8.18 -21.62
C GLY A 104 20.08 9.29 -20.99
N VAL A 105 19.85 10.56 -21.37
CA VAL A 105 20.61 11.70 -20.81
C VAL A 105 20.27 11.91 -19.35
N MET A 106 18.98 11.87 -18.97
CA MET A 106 18.61 12.00 -17.56
C MET A 106 19.25 10.89 -16.74
N GLY A 107 19.10 9.62 -17.13
CA GLY A 107 19.68 8.46 -16.43
C GLY A 107 21.21 8.51 -16.29
N LEU A 108 21.93 8.97 -17.32
CA LEU A 108 23.37 9.25 -17.23
C LEU A 108 23.68 10.32 -16.16
N MET A 109 22.88 11.37 -16.09
CA MET A 109 23.03 12.46 -15.11
C MET A 109 22.61 12.08 -13.67
N GLU A 110 21.97 10.93 -13.46
CA GLU A 110 21.72 10.38 -12.11
C GLU A 110 22.87 9.52 -11.58
N ALA A 111 23.87 9.19 -12.43
CA ALA A 111 24.99 8.29 -12.12
C ALA A 111 24.63 6.86 -11.67
N ASN A 112 23.36 6.44 -11.79
CA ASN A 112 22.82 5.14 -11.35
C ASN A 112 23.32 3.89 -12.12
N GLY A 113 24.37 4.02 -12.93
CA GLY A 113 24.95 2.94 -13.73
C GLY A 113 24.11 2.51 -14.94
N LEU A 114 24.73 1.75 -15.86
CA LEU A 114 24.09 1.33 -17.12
C LEU A 114 22.88 0.41 -16.92
N GLN A 115 22.80 -0.30 -15.80
CA GLN A 115 21.70 -1.23 -15.51
C GLN A 115 20.42 -0.48 -15.14
N ALA A 116 20.45 0.46 -14.18
CA ALA A 116 19.28 1.26 -13.85
C ALA A 116 18.75 2.11 -15.02
N ILE A 117 19.62 2.51 -15.95
CA ILE A 117 19.22 3.17 -17.21
C ILE A 117 18.41 2.21 -18.09
N ARG A 118 18.83 0.93 -18.18
CA ARG A 118 18.12 -0.12 -18.92
C ARG A 118 16.74 -0.40 -18.31
N ASP A 119 16.69 -0.49 -16.99
CA ASP A 119 15.47 -0.85 -16.25
C ASP A 119 14.46 0.33 -16.27
N LYS A 120 14.94 1.58 -16.16
CA LYS A 120 14.11 2.77 -16.47
C LYS A 120 13.61 2.77 -17.93
N PHE A 121 14.39 2.25 -18.88
CA PHE A 121 13.97 2.17 -20.28
C PHE A 121 12.90 1.10 -20.53
N THR A 122 13.00 -0.11 -19.94
CA THR A 122 11.93 -1.12 -20.09
C THR A 122 10.62 -0.64 -19.48
N ASP A 123 10.69 0.05 -18.35
CA ASP A 123 9.54 0.28 -17.49
C ASP A 123 8.82 1.61 -17.76
N ALA A 124 9.55 2.68 -18.11
CA ALA A 124 8.98 4.01 -18.30
C ALA A 124 8.81 4.39 -19.78
N TYR A 125 9.65 3.89 -20.69
CA TYR A 125 9.65 4.34 -22.09
C TYR A 125 8.33 4.07 -22.83
N PHE A 126 7.78 2.86 -22.73
CA PHE A 126 6.56 2.50 -23.44
C PHE A 126 5.29 3.21 -22.91
N PRO A 127 5.07 3.34 -21.58
CA PRO A 127 4.05 4.25 -21.04
C PRO A 127 4.23 5.69 -21.54
N ALA A 128 5.47 6.20 -21.49
CA ALA A 128 5.78 7.56 -21.90
C ALA A 128 5.53 7.82 -23.39
N LEU A 129 5.89 6.88 -24.26
CA LEU A 129 5.61 7.00 -25.70
C LEU A 129 4.11 6.90 -25.99
N LYS A 130 3.38 6.03 -25.27
CA LYS A 130 1.93 5.86 -25.43
C LYS A 130 1.16 7.15 -25.15
N ALA A 131 1.40 7.80 -24.01
CA ALA A 131 0.71 9.07 -23.72
C ALA A 131 1.36 10.27 -24.42
N ASN A 132 2.59 10.16 -24.93
CA ASN A 132 3.12 11.14 -25.90
C ASN A 132 2.15 11.25 -27.10
N TYR A 133 1.80 10.10 -27.69
CA TYR A 133 0.87 9.99 -28.82
C TYR A 133 -0.60 10.32 -28.51
N VAL A 134 -0.99 10.44 -27.24
CA VAL A 134 -2.34 10.92 -26.85
C VAL A 134 -2.39 12.44 -26.85
N VAL A 135 -1.33 13.10 -26.35
CA VAL A 135 -1.36 14.54 -26.03
C VAL A 135 -0.66 15.38 -27.11
N TRP A 136 0.54 14.99 -27.53
CA TRP A 136 1.42 15.85 -28.34
C TRP A 136 1.03 16.00 -29.80
N PRO A 137 0.31 15.08 -30.50
CA PRO A 137 -0.14 15.34 -31.86
C PRO A 137 -1.02 16.59 -31.97
N LEU A 138 -1.91 16.83 -30.99
CA LEU A 138 -2.77 18.03 -30.97
C LEU A 138 -1.96 19.30 -30.69
N VAL A 139 -1.03 19.24 -29.73
CA VAL A 139 -0.11 20.37 -29.42
C VAL A 139 0.75 20.71 -30.63
N GLN A 140 1.29 19.71 -31.33
CA GLN A 140 2.14 19.90 -32.51
C GLN A 140 1.37 20.39 -33.74
N LEU A 141 0.10 20.01 -33.91
CA LEU A 141 -0.78 20.62 -34.93
C LEU A 141 -0.92 22.13 -34.70
N VAL A 142 -1.13 22.58 -33.46
CA VAL A 142 -1.18 24.02 -33.11
C VAL A 142 0.19 24.68 -33.35
N ASN A 143 1.26 24.06 -32.85
CA ASN A 143 2.64 24.54 -32.96
C ASN A 143 3.05 24.80 -34.43
N PHE A 144 2.90 23.79 -35.29
CA PHE A 144 3.26 23.89 -36.71
C PHE A 144 2.28 24.72 -37.53
N ARG A 145 1.04 24.95 -37.08
CA ARG A 145 0.03 25.76 -37.80
C ARG A 145 0.17 27.25 -37.56
N PHE A 146 0.52 27.67 -36.34
CA PHE A 146 0.40 29.06 -35.90
C PHE A 146 1.71 29.70 -35.46
N LEU A 147 2.72 28.95 -35.03
CA LEU A 147 3.91 29.53 -34.40
C LEU A 147 5.11 29.66 -35.36
N PRO A 148 5.74 30.85 -35.42
CA PRO A 148 7.06 31.03 -36.03
C PRO A 148 8.12 30.13 -35.38
N LEU A 149 9.10 29.70 -36.17
CA LEU A 149 10.15 28.75 -35.76
C LEU A 149 10.82 29.12 -34.42
N GLN A 150 11.08 30.42 -34.18
CA GLN A 150 11.70 30.93 -32.95
C GLN A 150 10.88 30.74 -31.66
N TYR A 151 9.57 30.55 -31.75
CA TYR A 151 8.69 30.39 -30.59
C TYR A 151 8.26 28.93 -30.35
N ARG A 152 8.47 28.04 -31.31
CA ARG A 152 8.01 26.64 -31.23
C ARG A 152 8.61 25.85 -30.07
N VAL A 153 9.90 26.05 -29.79
CA VAL A 153 10.60 25.37 -28.69
C VAL A 153 10.12 25.91 -27.32
N PRO A 154 10.10 27.24 -27.04
CA PRO A 154 9.47 27.78 -25.84
C PRO A 154 8.00 27.36 -25.63
N PHE A 155 7.20 27.31 -26.70
CA PHE A 155 5.79 26.89 -26.62
C PHE A 155 5.65 25.43 -26.16
N VAL A 156 6.37 24.51 -26.80
CA VAL A 156 6.37 23.08 -26.42
C VAL A 156 6.73 22.91 -24.95
N SER A 157 7.78 23.59 -24.47
CA SER A 157 8.19 23.51 -23.07
C SER A 157 7.18 24.16 -22.11
N SER A 158 6.56 25.27 -22.48
CA SER A 158 5.50 25.92 -21.67
C SER A 158 4.25 25.05 -21.53
N ILE A 159 3.86 24.34 -22.61
CA ILE A 159 2.78 23.35 -22.54
C ILE A 159 3.18 22.15 -21.68
N GLY A 160 4.45 21.72 -21.72
CA GLY A 160 4.99 20.72 -20.79
C GLY A 160 4.84 21.13 -19.32
N THR A 161 5.24 22.36 -18.98
CA THR A 161 5.05 22.96 -17.64
C THR A 161 3.59 22.96 -17.20
N HIS A 162 2.65 23.27 -18.10
CA HIS A 162 1.23 23.28 -17.76
C HIS A 162 0.63 21.86 -17.62
N CYS A 163 1.08 20.92 -18.46
CA CYS A 163 0.69 19.50 -18.36
C CYS A 163 1.10 18.85 -17.03
N ILE A 164 2.20 19.31 -16.43
CA ILE A 164 2.71 18.84 -15.13
C ILE A 164 2.02 19.54 -13.94
N SER A 165 1.44 20.73 -14.12
CA SER A 165 0.80 21.50 -13.04
C SER A 165 -0.73 21.38 -12.98
N SER A 166 -1.36 20.66 -13.91
CA SER A 166 -2.82 20.47 -13.95
C SER A 166 -3.26 19.21 -13.17
N PRO A 167 -4.04 19.34 -12.07
CA PRO A 167 -4.57 18.18 -11.34
C PRO A 167 -5.67 17.42 -12.09
N SER A 168 -6.11 17.90 -13.27
CA SER A 168 -6.97 17.12 -14.18
C SER A 168 -6.17 16.23 -15.15
N THR A 169 -4.84 16.41 -15.20
CA THR A 169 -3.94 15.72 -16.14
C THR A 169 -2.97 14.77 -15.43
N ILE A 170 -3.36 14.25 -14.25
CA ILE A 170 -2.54 13.40 -13.35
C ILE A 170 -1.87 12.21 -14.06
N SER A 171 -2.46 11.68 -15.13
CA SER A 171 -1.84 10.64 -15.98
C SER A 171 -0.49 11.01 -16.61
N LEU A 172 -0.08 12.29 -16.58
CA LEU A 172 1.23 12.74 -17.06
C LEU A 172 2.30 12.86 -15.95
N GLU A 173 1.94 13.00 -14.67
CA GLU A 173 2.92 12.89 -13.56
C GLU A 173 3.51 11.47 -13.50
N PHE A 174 2.63 10.46 -13.62
CA PHE A 174 2.98 9.03 -13.75
C PHE A 174 3.84 8.67 -14.97
N LEU A 175 4.17 9.64 -15.82
CA LEU A 175 4.76 9.43 -17.13
C LEU A 175 6.22 9.91 -17.25
N PHE A 176 6.60 10.90 -16.44
CA PHE A 176 7.97 11.42 -16.35
C PHE A 176 8.71 10.89 -15.12
N MET A 177 8.00 10.42 -14.10
CA MET A 177 8.58 9.64 -13.01
C MET A 177 8.83 8.20 -13.48
N GLY A 178 10.09 7.87 -13.77
CA GLY A 178 10.51 6.48 -13.96
C GLY A 178 10.23 5.67 -12.68
N ARG A 179 9.93 4.37 -12.85
CA ARG A 179 9.35 3.49 -11.81
C ARG A 179 10.01 3.59 -10.43
N HIS A 180 11.34 3.71 -10.36
CA HIS A 180 12.07 3.91 -9.11
C HIS A 180 11.67 5.15 -8.30
N SER A 181 11.36 6.29 -8.93
CA SER A 181 10.95 7.49 -8.17
C SER A 181 9.46 7.52 -7.82
N LEU A 182 8.66 6.61 -8.39
CA LEU A 182 7.35 6.25 -7.81
C LEU A 182 7.52 5.44 -6.51
N GLU A 183 8.62 4.69 -6.35
CA GLU A 183 8.94 4.09 -5.05
C GLU A 183 9.38 5.17 -4.06
N GLU A 184 10.32 6.07 -4.40
CA GLU A 184 10.81 7.12 -3.49
C GLU A 184 9.73 8.13 -2.99
N THR A 185 8.62 8.29 -3.71
CA THR A 185 7.50 9.19 -3.30
C THR A 185 6.33 8.47 -2.61
N LEU A 186 6.31 7.14 -2.63
CA LEU A 186 5.38 6.31 -1.84
C LEU A 186 6.05 5.60 -0.65
N PHE A 187 7.39 5.50 -0.64
CA PHE A 187 8.20 4.84 0.37
C PHE A 187 9.36 5.73 0.84
N ALA A 188 9.05 6.77 1.61
CA ALA A 188 10.06 7.64 2.22
C ALA A 188 10.59 7.06 3.56
N GLN A 189 11.55 6.12 3.50
CA GLN A 189 12.49 5.79 4.59
C GLN A 189 13.90 5.50 4.00
N PRO A 190 14.98 5.73 4.77
CA PRO A 190 16.31 6.01 4.19
C PRO A 190 17.19 4.77 3.94
N VAL A 191 18.21 4.95 3.08
CA VAL A 191 19.37 4.07 2.91
C VAL A 191 20.65 4.92 2.87
N ASP A 192 21.75 4.38 3.40
CA ASP A 192 22.97 5.12 3.76
C ASP A 192 23.88 5.57 2.60
N ILE A 193 24.65 6.64 2.86
CA ILE A 193 25.73 7.12 2.01
C ILE A 193 27.07 6.53 2.47
N THR A 194 27.45 5.35 1.96
CA THR A 194 28.83 4.83 2.15
C THR A 194 29.39 4.14 0.89
N THR A 195 29.87 4.92 -0.08
CA THR A 195 30.93 4.45 -1.00
C THR A 195 31.81 5.62 -1.45
N PHE A 196 32.82 5.96 -0.65
CA PHE A 196 34.02 6.65 -1.14
C PHE A 196 35.25 5.88 -0.70
N LYS A 197 36.07 5.46 -1.67
CA LYS A 197 37.36 4.82 -1.40
C LYS A 197 38.43 5.85 -1.09
N THR A 198 39.35 5.45 -0.24
CA THR A 198 40.51 6.20 0.24
C THR A 198 41.30 6.87 -0.88
N THR A 199 41.60 8.16 -0.73
CA THR A 199 42.85 8.76 -1.23
C THR A 199 43.44 9.60 -0.09
N SER A 200 44.66 9.28 0.30
CA SER A 200 45.35 9.91 1.43
C SER A 200 46.01 11.23 1.02
N ILE A 201 45.89 12.25 1.86
CA ILE A 201 46.89 13.31 2.06
C ILE A 201 46.95 13.59 3.56
N SER A 202 48.16 13.81 4.07
CA SER A 202 48.44 14.01 5.49
C SER A 202 48.38 15.48 5.90
N THR A 203 47.93 15.74 7.12
CA THR A 203 48.44 16.87 7.93
C THR A 203 48.41 16.47 9.41
N GLN A 204 49.48 16.80 10.12
CA GLN A 204 49.59 16.62 11.58
C GLN A 204 48.99 17.83 12.29
N THR A 205 48.41 17.64 13.47
CA THR A 205 48.61 18.52 14.64
C THR A 205 48.32 17.68 15.91
N THR A 206 48.97 18.04 17.01
CA THR A 206 49.05 17.31 18.28
C THR A 206 48.12 17.87 19.37
N ALA A 207 48.28 17.37 20.62
CA ALA A 207 47.83 17.95 21.89
C ALA A 207 46.34 17.76 22.30
N THR A 208 45.98 17.60 23.59
CA THR A 208 46.52 16.77 24.71
C THR A 208 45.56 16.87 25.90
N ASP A 209 45.43 15.77 26.65
CA ASP A 209 45.26 15.69 28.11
C ASP A 209 44.02 16.25 28.86
N ALA A 210 43.92 15.70 30.09
CA ALA A 210 43.14 16.07 31.26
C ALA A 210 41.60 15.86 31.25
N LEU A 211 40.93 15.50 32.35
CA LEU A 211 41.16 14.63 33.54
C LEU A 211 40.17 15.10 34.63
N THR A 212 39.48 14.15 35.27
CA THR A 212 38.83 14.28 36.61
C THR A 212 37.73 15.37 36.75
N VAL A 213 36.81 15.40 37.74
CA VAL A 213 36.85 15.00 39.16
C VAL A 213 35.52 14.35 39.63
N THR A 214 35.62 13.53 40.69
CA THR A 214 34.54 12.75 41.34
C THR A 214 33.95 13.46 42.56
N THR A 215 32.64 13.28 42.86
CA THR A 215 32.02 13.32 44.21
C THR A 215 30.59 12.73 44.09
N LEU A 216 30.02 11.80 44.87
CA LEU A 216 30.14 11.24 46.25
C LEU A 216 29.25 11.88 47.35
N GLY A 217 28.53 11.00 48.08
CA GLY A 217 27.45 11.27 49.06
C GLY A 217 26.08 10.78 48.52
N GLY A 218 25.18 10.08 49.24
CA GLY A 218 25.09 9.71 50.68
C GLY A 218 23.92 10.46 51.38
N THR A 219 23.09 9.89 52.28
CA THR A 219 22.94 8.51 52.81
C THR A 219 21.58 8.37 53.58
N THR A 220 20.93 7.18 53.60
CA THR A 220 19.88 6.73 54.59
C THR A 220 18.53 7.53 54.67
N THR A 221 17.40 7.12 55.32
CA THR A 221 17.06 6.05 56.32
C THR A 221 15.54 5.65 56.34
N THR A 222 15.22 4.35 56.52
CA THR A 222 14.11 3.67 57.30
C THR A 222 12.57 4.03 57.26
N THR A 223 11.75 3.03 56.87
CA THR A 223 10.61 2.33 57.59
C THR A 223 9.36 3.14 58.11
N THR A 224 8.07 2.78 57.85
CA THR A 224 7.23 1.67 58.44
C THR A 224 5.82 1.53 57.78
N THR A 225 4.98 0.55 58.19
CA THR A 225 3.64 0.17 57.64
C THR A 225 2.70 -0.41 58.74
N PRO A 226 1.42 -0.84 58.50
CA PRO A 226 0.39 -0.45 57.52
C PRO A 226 -0.82 0.26 58.25
N PRO A 227 -2.06 -0.24 58.57
CA PRO A 227 -2.87 -1.45 58.23
C PRO A 227 -4.20 -1.13 57.43
N SER A 228 -5.35 -1.75 57.77
CA SER A 228 -6.72 -1.53 57.18
C SER A 228 -7.84 -1.85 58.21
N PRO A 229 -9.17 -1.65 57.95
CA PRO A 229 -10.02 -2.76 57.47
C PRO A 229 -11.31 -2.39 56.65
N SER A 230 -12.22 -3.37 56.49
CA SER A 230 -13.34 -3.55 55.53
C SER A 230 -14.78 -3.12 55.93
N GLN A 231 -15.69 -2.97 54.94
CA GLN A 231 -17.09 -3.52 54.81
C GLN A 231 -17.76 -2.88 53.55
N THR A 232 -18.57 -3.49 52.65
CA THR A 232 -19.59 -4.59 52.64
C THR A 232 -21.01 -4.18 53.05
N THR A 233 -21.96 -4.17 52.09
CA THR A 233 -23.39 -4.60 52.20
C THR A 233 -24.06 -4.53 50.80
N LEU A 234 -25.07 -5.37 50.55
CA LEU A 234 -25.80 -5.51 49.28
C LEU A 234 -27.30 -5.74 49.55
N VAL A 235 -28.20 -5.00 48.88
CA VAL A 235 -29.65 -5.26 48.88
C VAL A 235 -30.24 -4.97 47.49
N THR A 236 -31.17 -5.82 47.05
CA THR A 236 -31.95 -5.71 45.82
C THR A 236 -33.43 -5.65 46.17
N LEU A 237 -34.27 -4.96 45.38
CA LEU A 237 -35.66 -5.37 45.09
C LEU A 237 -36.28 -4.56 43.94
N THR A 238 -37.33 -5.12 43.34
CA THR A 238 -38.07 -4.60 42.17
C THR A 238 -39.60 -4.64 42.44
N PRO A 239 -40.53 -4.65 41.46
CA PRO A 239 -41.05 -3.47 40.75
C PRO A 239 -42.60 -3.35 40.85
N THR A 240 -43.21 -2.32 40.24
CA THR A 240 -44.67 -2.29 39.98
C THR A 240 -45.05 -1.58 38.68
N HIS A 241 -46.14 -2.04 38.05
CA HIS A 241 -46.76 -1.49 36.83
C HIS A 241 -47.96 -0.58 37.15
N LEU A 242 -48.25 0.37 36.24
CA LEU A 242 -49.58 0.88 35.83
C LEU A 242 -49.36 1.67 34.51
N VAL A 243 -50.01 1.49 33.33
CA VAL A 243 -51.33 1.01 32.86
C VAL A 243 -52.34 2.13 32.57
N SER A 244 -52.83 2.15 31.32
CA SER A 244 -53.94 2.97 30.77
C SER A 244 -53.66 4.48 30.51
N SER A 245 -54.36 5.18 29.61
CA SER A 245 -55.07 4.75 28.37
C SER A 245 -55.55 5.96 27.52
N SER A 246 -55.74 5.72 26.22
CA SER A 246 -56.71 6.36 25.29
C SER A 246 -57.00 7.88 25.35
N ARG A 247 -56.72 8.58 24.24
CA ARG A 247 -57.79 9.17 23.42
C ARG A 247 -57.38 9.52 21.97
N ARG A 248 -58.30 9.31 21.03
CA ARG A 248 -58.21 9.81 19.64
C ARG A 248 -58.58 11.31 19.58
N ARG A 249 -58.00 12.04 18.63
CA ARG A 249 -58.72 13.09 17.88
C ARG A 249 -58.15 13.24 16.46
N SER A 250 -58.98 13.69 15.52
CA SER A 250 -58.68 13.67 14.08
C SER A 250 -59.23 14.90 13.35
N SER A 251 -58.37 15.60 12.62
CA SER A 251 -58.65 16.62 11.59
C SER A 251 -57.34 16.78 10.78
N MET A 252 -57.19 16.39 9.52
CA MET A 252 -57.98 16.62 8.29
C MET A 252 -57.76 18.02 7.68
N THR A 253 -57.35 18.04 6.40
CA THR A 253 -56.94 19.20 5.57
C THR A 253 -55.61 19.87 6.02
N ASN A 254 -54.77 20.42 5.13
CA ASN A 254 -55.07 20.94 3.79
C ASN A 254 -53.95 20.71 2.74
N ASN A 255 -54.24 20.99 1.46
CA ASN A 255 -53.36 20.75 0.31
C ASN A 255 -52.25 21.80 0.11
N SER A 256 -51.11 21.37 -0.44
CA SER A 256 -50.40 22.12 -1.49
C SER A 256 -49.43 21.22 -2.25
N ALA A 257 -49.56 21.18 -3.59
CA ALA A 257 -48.73 20.36 -4.47
C ALA A 257 -47.80 21.22 -5.33
N LYS A 258 -46.59 20.73 -5.60
CA LYS A 258 -45.76 21.14 -6.74
C LYS A 258 -45.21 19.89 -7.44
N LYS A 259 -45.44 19.79 -8.75
CA LYS A 259 -44.91 18.72 -9.60
C LYS A 259 -43.45 19.02 -9.98
N PRO A 260 -42.58 18.02 -10.16
CA PRO A 260 -41.30 18.19 -10.83
C PRO A 260 -41.49 18.38 -12.35
N TYR A 261 -40.51 18.99 -13.01
CA TYR A 261 -40.46 19.14 -14.46
C TYR A 261 -40.08 17.82 -15.15
N SER A 262 -40.70 17.55 -16.30
CA SER A 262 -40.39 16.39 -17.15
C SER A 262 -39.70 16.82 -18.45
N ASN A 263 -38.47 16.38 -18.66
CA ASN A 263 -37.84 16.34 -19.99
C ASN A 263 -37.84 14.89 -20.48
N GLY A 264 -38.57 14.62 -21.56
CA GLY A 264 -38.77 13.26 -22.06
C GLY A 264 -37.71 12.82 -23.07
N VAL A 265 -37.15 11.63 -22.88
CA VAL A 265 -36.45 10.87 -23.93
C VAL A 265 -37.36 9.72 -24.33
N LYS A 266 -37.67 9.59 -25.63
CA LYS A 266 -38.48 8.47 -26.15
C LYS A 266 -37.61 7.23 -26.28
N VAL A 267 -38.01 6.14 -25.62
CA VAL A 267 -37.54 4.78 -25.89
C VAL A 267 -38.75 3.96 -26.34
N ALA A 268 -38.56 3.10 -27.35
CA ALA A 268 -39.66 2.45 -28.06
C ALA A 268 -39.91 0.99 -27.61
N GLY A 269 -41.18 0.59 -27.66
CA GLY A 269 -41.59 -0.77 -28.01
C GLY A 269 -41.14 -1.92 -27.10
N THR A 270 -41.76 -2.05 -25.91
CA THR A 270 -41.72 -3.31 -25.16
C THR A 270 -42.51 -4.40 -25.89
N GLN A 271 -41.91 -5.56 -26.17
CA GLN A 271 -42.64 -6.79 -26.50
C GLN A 271 -42.38 -7.86 -25.43
N HIS A 272 -43.44 -8.35 -24.79
CA HIS A 272 -43.37 -9.41 -23.80
C HIS A 272 -43.33 -10.80 -24.47
N HIS A 273 -42.15 -11.37 -24.66
CA HIS A 273 -42.04 -12.81 -24.93
C HIS A 273 -42.05 -13.60 -23.62
N LYS A 274 -43.21 -14.18 -23.32
CA LYS A 274 -43.44 -15.13 -22.22
C LYS A 274 -42.71 -16.44 -22.50
N LEU A 275 -41.45 -16.56 -22.08
CA LEU A 275 -40.72 -17.82 -22.21
C LEU A 275 -41.31 -18.88 -21.27
N ILE A 276 -41.68 -20.03 -21.83
CA ILE A 276 -42.23 -21.15 -21.07
C ILE A 276 -41.05 -21.96 -20.52
N LEU A 277 -41.00 -22.15 -19.21
CA LEU A 277 -40.06 -23.09 -18.58
C LEU A 277 -40.42 -24.51 -19.04
N ARG A 278 -39.52 -25.12 -19.81
CA ARG A 278 -39.52 -26.55 -20.11
C ARG A 278 -38.70 -27.26 -19.03
N ASN A 279 -39.19 -28.40 -18.54
CA ASN A 279 -38.48 -29.18 -17.52
C ASN A 279 -37.08 -29.56 -18.02
N SER A 280 -36.09 -29.47 -17.13
CA SER A 280 -34.69 -29.78 -17.42
C SER A 280 -34.43 -31.28 -17.38
N GLU A 281 -34.12 -31.88 -18.52
CA GLU A 281 -33.32 -33.11 -18.57
C GLU A 281 -31.95 -32.87 -17.91
N PRO A 282 -31.36 -33.86 -17.21
CA PRO A 282 -30.02 -33.74 -16.67
C PRO A 282 -28.98 -33.74 -17.80
N PHE A 283 -28.09 -32.74 -17.79
CA PHE A 283 -27.00 -32.67 -18.78
C PHE A 283 -25.97 -33.80 -18.58
N PRO A 284 -25.33 -34.31 -19.65
CA PRO A 284 -24.31 -35.35 -19.54
C PRO A 284 -23.10 -34.86 -18.76
N THR A 285 -22.55 -35.72 -17.89
CA THR A 285 -21.25 -35.49 -17.25
C THR A 285 -20.15 -35.43 -18.32
N PRO A 286 -19.22 -34.44 -18.27
CA PRO A 286 -18.09 -34.40 -19.18
C PRO A 286 -17.18 -35.63 -18.98
N PRO A 287 -16.50 -36.12 -20.04
CA PRO A 287 -15.57 -37.23 -19.91
C PRO A 287 -14.41 -36.86 -18.98
N ALA A 288 -14.00 -37.80 -18.12
CA ALA A 288 -12.94 -37.58 -17.16
C ALA A 288 -11.61 -37.23 -17.87
N THR A 289 -11.14 -36.00 -17.68
CA THR A 289 -9.76 -35.64 -18.01
C THR A 289 -8.82 -36.56 -17.22
N PRO A 290 -7.79 -37.18 -17.84
CA PRO A 290 -6.90 -38.07 -17.12
C PRO A 290 -6.17 -37.30 -16.02
N SER A 291 -6.50 -37.63 -14.77
CA SER A 291 -5.88 -37.04 -13.59
C SER A 291 -4.41 -37.45 -13.54
N LEU A 292 -3.52 -36.53 -13.93
CA LEU A 292 -2.10 -36.67 -13.67
C LEU A 292 -1.89 -36.72 -12.16
N ILE A 293 -1.66 -37.92 -11.62
CA ILE A 293 -1.32 -38.14 -10.22
C ILE A 293 0.13 -37.66 -10.01
N PHE A 294 0.28 -36.34 -9.91
CA PHE A 294 1.40 -35.78 -9.17
C PHE A 294 1.17 -36.16 -7.70
N GLY A 295 1.84 -37.23 -7.27
CA GLY A 295 1.94 -37.55 -5.85
C GLY A 295 2.69 -36.43 -5.15
N SER A 296 1.95 -35.49 -4.57
CA SER A 296 2.52 -34.44 -3.72
C SER A 296 3.06 -35.06 -2.45
N GLY A 297 4.34 -35.45 -2.48
CA GLY A 297 5.13 -35.53 -1.26
C GLY A 297 5.08 -34.16 -0.62
N ASN A 298 4.30 -34.01 0.45
CA ASN A 298 4.04 -32.73 1.10
C ASN A 298 5.35 -32.21 1.69
N ILE A 299 6.05 -31.36 0.92
CA ILE A 299 7.21 -30.62 1.40
C ILE A 299 6.69 -29.71 2.52
N PRO A 300 7.14 -29.87 3.77
CA PRO A 300 6.63 -29.07 4.87
C PRO A 300 6.90 -27.59 4.61
N SER A 301 5.91 -26.77 4.93
CA SER A 301 5.98 -25.32 4.80
C SER A 301 7.18 -24.82 5.61
N LYS A 302 8.11 -24.13 4.95
CA LYS A 302 9.29 -23.54 5.57
C LYS A 302 9.28 -22.04 5.30
N VAL A 303 9.52 -21.26 6.35
CA VAL A 303 9.61 -19.80 6.28
C VAL A 303 10.99 -19.33 6.75
N GLU A 304 11.39 -18.15 6.28
CA GLU A 304 12.60 -17.46 6.73
C GLU A 304 12.33 -15.96 6.86
N CYS A 305 12.62 -15.38 8.03
CA CYS A 305 12.60 -13.94 8.22
C CYS A 305 13.86 -13.31 7.59
N LEU A 306 13.66 -12.50 6.57
CA LEU A 306 14.75 -11.82 5.86
C LEU A 306 15.27 -10.63 6.66
N VAL A 307 14.34 -9.75 7.07
CA VAL A 307 14.60 -8.43 7.65
C VAL A 307 13.51 -8.05 8.67
N ARG A 308 13.92 -7.30 9.70
CA ARG A 308 13.03 -6.66 10.69
C ARG A 308 13.22 -5.15 10.71
N ALA A 309 12.13 -4.38 10.73
CA ALA A 309 12.15 -2.92 10.85
C ALA A 309 11.23 -2.43 11.99
N ARG A 310 11.64 -1.35 12.67
CA ARG A 310 10.83 -0.67 13.71
C ARG A 310 9.92 0.38 13.06
N ILE A 311 8.61 0.24 13.24
CA ILE A 311 7.60 1.19 12.78
C ILE A 311 7.01 1.93 14.00
N PRO A 312 7.30 3.23 14.19
CA PRO A 312 6.67 4.02 15.23
C PRO A 312 5.21 4.34 14.87
N THR A 313 4.34 4.33 15.87
CA THR A 313 2.93 4.76 15.77
C THR A 313 2.59 5.66 16.96
N PRO A 314 1.51 6.46 16.92
CA PRO A 314 1.16 7.40 18.00
C PRO A 314 0.96 6.74 19.39
N THR A 315 0.65 5.45 19.41
CA THR A 315 0.32 4.65 20.59
C THR A 315 1.40 3.65 20.99
N GLY A 316 2.51 3.56 20.25
CA GLY A 316 3.61 2.63 20.55
C GLY A 316 4.45 2.22 19.34
N GLU A 317 5.33 1.24 19.50
CA GLU A 317 6.28 0.79 18.47
C GLU A 317 5.94 -0.64 18.02
N PHE A 318 5.66 -0.83 16.73
CA PHE A 318 5.58 -2.16 16.12
C PHE A 318 6.92 -2.55 15.49
N PHE A 319 7.15 -3.85 15.34
CA PHE A 319 8.22 -4.41 14.53
C PHE A 319 7.65 -5.21 13.37
N LEU A 320 7.85 -4.73 12.14
CA LEU A 320 7.58 -5.51 10.93
C LEU A 320 8.69 -6.52 10.72
N HIS A 321 8.33 -7.79 10.55
CA HIS A 321 9.22 -8.88 10.15
C HIS A 321 8.79 -9.35 8.75
N LEU A 322 9.70 -9.31 7.78
CA LEU A 322 9.44 -9.72 6.39
C LEU A 322 9.87 -11.17 6.17
N TYR A 323 8.93 -12.01 5.76
CA TYR A 323 9.13 -13.45 5.55
C TYR A 323 9.09 -13.83 4.06
N LYS A 324 9.96 -14.77 3.66
CA LYS A 324 9.77 -15.61 2.47
C LYS A 324 9.46 -17.05 2.88
N ASN A 325 8.92 -17.81 1.94
CA ASN A 325 8.49 -19.20 2.14
C ASN A 325 8.88 -20.08 0.94
N ASN A 326 8.58 -21.39 1.03
CA ASN A 326 8.87 -22.39 -0.01
C ASN A 326 7.65 -22.87 -0.83
N GLN A 327 6.45 -22.36 -0.55
CA GLN A 327 5.21 -22.71 -1.25
C GLN A 327 4.83 -21.69 -2.35
N ASP A 328 5.08 -20.39 -2.13
CA ASP A 328 4.87 -19.34 -3.13
C ASP A 328 6.01 -18.32 -3.22
N ASN A 329 6.03 -17.56 -4.31
CA ASN A 329 7.03 -16.51 -4.57
C ASN A 329 6.68 -15.17 -3.91
N LYS A 330 5.86 -15.15 -2.86
CA LYS A 330 5.43 -13.90 -2.20
C LYS A 330 6.17 -13.68 -0.89
N GLU A 331 6.24 -12.40 -0.54
CA GLU A 331 6.67 -11.95 0.77
C GLU A 331 5.46 -11.80 1.70
N HIS A 332 5.60 -12.13 2.97
CA HIS A 332 4.55 -11.98 3.99
C HIS A 332 5.11 -11.17 5.17
N LEU A 333 4.22 -10.58 5.97
CA LEU A 333 4.61 -9.73 7.10
C LEU A 333 4.09 -10.29 8.42
N ALA A 334 4.90 -10.23 9.47
CA ALA A 334 4.41 -10.28 10.84
C ALA A 334 4.58 -8.90 11.49
N VAL A 335 3.47 -8.28 11.85
CA VAL A 335 3.40 -7.01 12.59
C VAL A 335 3.39 -7.35 14.08
N VAL A 336 4.56 -7.26 14.71
CA VAL A 336 4.78 -7.69 16.10
C VAL A 336 4.73 -6.48 17.04
N TYR A 337 4.08 -6.64 18.20
CA TYR A 337 4.06 -5.66 19.28
C TYR A 337 4.52 -6.32 20.60
N GLY A 338 5.39 -5.62 21.34
CA GLY A 338 6.22 -6.20 22.39
C GLY A 338 7.66 -6.43 21.92
N GLU A 339 8.63 -6.37 22.85
CA GLU A 339 10.06 -6.54 22.54
C GLU A 339 10.56 -7.99 22.67
N ASP A 340 9.77 -8.87 23.31
CA ASP A 340 10.12 -10.26 23.62
C ASP A 340 9.83 -11.26 22.48
N ILE A 341 8.87 -10.94 21.61
CA ILE A 341 8.50 -11.81 20.48
C ILE A 341 9.52 -11.62 19.35
N ARG A 342 10.35 -12.64 19.11
CA ARG A 342 11.45 -12.61 18.14
C ARG A 342 11.50 -13.87 17.27
N SER A 343 11.93 -13.68 16.03
CA SER A 343 12.10 -14.71 15.00
C SER A 343 13.41 -15.50 15.19
N ARG A 344 13.33 -16.84 15.18
CA ARG A 344 14.51 -17.72 15.19
C ARG A 344 15.36 -17.58 13.94
N SER A 345 14.73 -17.59 12.76
CA SER A 345 15.43 -17.43 11.48
C SER A 345 16.04 -16.04 11.30
N LEU A 346 15.47 -14.99 11.93
CA LEU A 346 16.11 -13.68 12.03
C LEU A 346 17.38 -13.74 12.90
N ASP A 347 17.28 -14.18 14.16
CA ASP A 347 18.40 -14.02 15.09
C ASP A 347 19.60 -14.96 14.79
N THR A 348 19.33 -16.07 14.10
CA THR A 348 20.34 -17.02 13.57
C THR A 348 21.40 -16.31 12.72
N PRO A 349 22.71 -16.49 12.99
CA PRO A 349 23.78 -15.97 12.15
C PRO A 349 23.84 -16.67 10.77
N ARG A 350 24.05 -15.90 9.70
CA ARG A 350 24.25 -16.44 8.34
C ARG A 350 25.76 -16.62 8.03
N PRO A 351 26.16 -17.58 7.16
CA PRO A 351 27.57 -17.77 6.81
C PRO A 351 28.17 -16.53 6.12
N GLY A 352 29.32 -16.04 6.63
CA GLY A 352 30.00 -14.85 6.10
C GLY A 352 29.39 -13.50 6.51
N GLU A 353 28.37 -13.50 7.36
CA GLU A 353 27.64 -12.32 7.81
C GLU A 353 28.44 -11.48 8.82
N THR A 354 28.49 -10.15 8.63
CA THR A 354 29.10 -9.22 9.59
C THR A 354 28.10 -8.71 10.64
N ASP A 355 28.63 -8.13 11.72
CA ASP A 355 27.82 -7.42 12.73
C ASP A 355 26.98 -6.28 12.12
N MET A 356 27.47 -5.64 11.05
CA MET A 356 26.72 -4.58 10.35
C MET A 356 25.59 -5.17 9.50
N ASP A 357 25.80 -6.31 8.83
CA ASP A 357 24.74 -7.00 8.10
C ASP A 357 23.61 -7.45 9.05
N ARG A 358 23.97 -7.91 10.26
CA ARG A 358 23.01 -8.20 11.35
C ARG A 358 22.22 -6.97 11.77
N ILE A 359 22.86 -5.80 11.87
CA ILE A 359 22.19 -4.53 12.18
C ILE A 359 21.24 -4.13 11.03
N ILE A 360 21.72 -4.12 9.78
CA ILE A 360 20.97 -3.74 8.57
C ILE A 360 19.68 -4.56 8.43
N ARG A 361 19.76 -5.88 8.67
CA ARG A 361 18.58 -6.76 8.60
C ARG A 361 17.73 -6.78 9.87
N GLY A 362 18.06 -6.01 10.90
CA GLY A 362 17.26 -5.93 12.14
C GLY A 362 17.47 -7.04 13.16
N ALA A 363 18.51 -7.88 12.99
CA ALA A 363 18.90 -8.93 13.93
C ALA A 363 19.77 -8.40 15.09
N TYR A 364 19.30 -7.33 15.75
CA TYR A 364 19.96 -6.68 16.88
C TYR A 364 19.10 -6.73 18.16
N MET A 365 19.74 -6.49 19.31
CA MET A 365 19.07 -6.36 20.61
C MET A 365 18.98 -4.89 21.07
N GLY A 366 17.90 -4.57 21.80
CA GLY A 366 17.59 -3.21 22.26
C GLY A 366 17.26 -2.23 21.13
N LYS A 367 17.39 -0.93 21.39
CA LYS A 367 17.21 0.14 20.39
C LYS A 367 18.56 0.56 19.79
N LEU A 368 18.60 0.79 18.48
CA LEU A 368 19.77 1.35 17.81
C LEU A 368 20.02 2.81 18.24
N LYS A 369 21.29 3.21 18.20
CA LYS A 369 21.77 4.58 18.40
C LYS A 369 22.87 4.87 17.37
N PRO A 370 23.07 6.13 16.94
CA PRO A 370 24.19 6.50 16.08
C PRO A 370 25.53 6.00 16.66
N GLY A 371 26.37 5.40 15.82
CA GLY A 371 27.66 4.82 16.23
C GLY A 371 27.62 3.41 16.82
N LYS A 372 26.45 2.73 16.93
CA LYS A 372 26.40 1.31 17.34
C LYS A 372 26.95 0.42 16.21
N THR A 373 28.02 -0.33 16.51
CA THR A 373 28.75 -1.19 15.54
C THR A 373 28.60 -2.69 15.80
N ARG A 374 27.84 -3.09 16.83
CA ARG A 374 27.58 -4.50 17.19
C ARG A 374 26.09 -4.77 17.30
N SER A 375 25.66 -5.95 16.89
CA SER A 375 24.27 -6.42 16.96
C SER A 375 23.83 -6.71 18.40
N ASP A 376 24.71 -7.37 19.17
CA ASP A 376 24.51 -7.68 20.59
C ASP A 376 24.97 -6.54 21.51
N ASP A 377 24.16 -6.22 22.51
CA ASP A 377 24.52 -5.32 23.61
C ASP A 377 24.03 -5.94 24.94
N SER A 378 24.95 -6.52 25.69
CA SER A 378 24.71 -7.05 27.04
C SER A 378 24.88 -6.00 28.15
N SER A 379 25.28 -4.76 27.82
CA SER A 379 25.68 -3.75 28.80
C SER A 379 24.54 -2.86 29.32
N SER A 380 23.35 -2.92 28.71
CA SER A 380 22.21 -2.04 28.99
C SER A 380 21.10 -2.66 29.86
N SER A 381 21.32 -3.81 30.50
CA SER A 381 20.39 -4.45 31.45
C SER A 381 20.45 -3.85 32.88
N SER A 382 20.43 -2.52 32.98
CA SER A 382 20.82 -1.79 34.21
C SER A 382 19.76 -0.81 34.71
N SER A 383 18.55 -1.30 35.06
CA SER A 383 17.59 -0.52 35.88
C SER A 383 16.49 -1.33 36.57
N LEU A 384 16.02 -2.46 36.00
CA LEU A 384 14.72 -3.06 36.37
C LEU A 384 14.76 -4.49 36.95
N THR A 385 15.93 -5.06 37.25
CA THR A 385 16.08 -6.51 37.52
C THR A 385 16.89 -6.88 38.79
N LEU A 386 17.03 -5.95 39.74
CA LEU A 386 17.78 -6.19 40.98
C LEU A 386 17.14 -7.21 41.95
N THR A 387 15.90 -7.64 41.71
CA THR A 387 15.21 -8.69 42.49
C THR A 387 15.32 -10.08 41.88
N THR A 388 15.83 -10.23 40.66
CA THR A 388 15.77 -11.51 39.91
C THR A 388 17.12 -12.22 39.77
N SER A 389 18.23 -11.48 39.78
CA SER A 389 19.57 -12.06 39.52
C SER A 389 20.02 -13.09 40.56
N LEU A 390 19.61 -12.95 41.83
CA LEU A 390 19.93 -13.89 42.91
C LEU A 390 19.35 -15.31 42.70
N LEU A 391 18.39 -15.49 41.78
CA LEU A 391 17.86 -16.81 41.40
C LEU A 391 18.56 -17.44 40.18
N MET A 392 19.45 -16.71 39.50
CA MET A 392 20.04 -17.15 38.22
C MET A 392 21.45 -17.76 38.34
N SER A 393 22.02 -17.85 39.54
CA SER A 393 23.38 -18.38 39.78
C SER A 393 23.50 -19.91 39.68
N SER A 394 22.54 -20.61 39.07
CA SER A 394 22.57 -22.07 38.87
C SER A 394 21.72 -22.52 37.66
N SER A 395 22.24 -23.47 36.89
CA SER A 395 21.54 -24.22 35.83
C SER A 395 21.06 -23.46 34.59
N SER A 396 22.00 -22.84 33.85
CA SER A 396 21.80 -22.10 32.59
C SER A 396 21.26 -22.90 31.38
N THR A 397 20.74 -24.12 31.56
CA THR A 397 20.32 -25.03 30.47
C THR A 397 18.83 -25.43 30.54
N LEU A 398 18.09 -25.01 31.57
CA LEU A 398 16.67 -25.36 31.76
C LEU A 398 15.69 -24.17 31.67
N ILE A 399 16.20 -22.95 31.55
CA ILE A 399 15.43 -21.73 31.82
C ILE A 399 14.45 -21.36 30.69
N THR A 400 14.79 -21.64 29.42
CA THR A 400 13.99 -21.25 28.24
C THR A 400 12.57 -21.82 28.24
N ALA A 401 12.38 -23.02 28.80
CA ALA A 401 11.06 -23.65 28.88
C ALA A 401 10.13 -23.00 29.92
N ASN A 402 10.68 -22.48 31.03
CA ASN A 402 9.89 -21.90 32.13
C ASN A 402 9.47 -20.45 31.88
N GLN A 403 10.23 -19.67 31.10
CA GLN A 403 9.86 -18.28 30.82
C GLN A 403 8.56 -18.13 30.03
N GLN A 404 8.18 -19.12 29.20
CA GLN A 404 6.88 -19.10 28.49
C GLN A 404 5.66 -19.28 29.42
N GLN A 405 5.83 -19.65 30.69
CA GLN A 405 4.73 -19.74 31.67
C GLN A 405 4.45 -18.42 32.42
N LEU A 406 5.37 -17.45 32.38
CA LEU A 406 5.26 -16.19 33.14
C LEU A 406 4.43 -15.10 32.44
N PHE A 407 4.13 -15.26 31.15
CA PHE A 407 3.42 -14.26 30.35
C PHE A 407 2.11 -14.82 29.78
N SER A 408 1.08 -13.96 29.73
CA SER A 408 -0.16 -14.28 29.03
C SER A 408 0.13 -14.64 27.56
N PRO A 409 -0.44 -15.73 27.01
CA PRO A 409 -0.32 -16.07 25.60
C PRO A 409 -0.69 -14.86 24.72
N PRO A 410 0.14 -14.52 23.71
CA PRO A 410 0.01 -13.26 22.99
C PRO A 410 -1.27 -13.24 22.15
N LEU A 411 -1.76 -12.02 21.92
CA LEU A 411 -2.92 -11.79 21.08
C LEU A 411 -2.53 -11.84 19.60
N VAL A 412 -3.13 -12.74 18.84
CA VAL A 412 -2.72 -13.05 17.45
C VAL A 412 -3.87 -12.87 16.47
N ARG A 413 -3.57 -12.27 15.32
CA ARG A 413 -4.50 -12.10 14.20
C ARG A 413 -3.88 -12.64 12.91
N ILE A 414 -4.51 -13.64 12.29
CA ILE A 414 -4.21 -14.01 10.90
C ILE A 414 -5.06 -13.15 9.96
N HIS A 415 -4.42 -12.23 9.25
CA HIS A 415 -5.04 -11.32 8.30
C HIS A 415 -4.72 -11.75 6.86
N SER A 416 -5.72 -11.67 5.97
CA SER A 416 -5.54 -11.89 4.53
C SER A 416 -5.63 -10.53 3.84
N GLU A 417 -4.61 -10.16 3.08
CA GLU A 417 -4.52 -8.94 2.26
C GLU A 417 -5.84 -8.58 1.57
N CYS A 418 -6.35 -7.37 1.78
CA CYS A 418 -7.57 -6.84 1.16
C CYS A 418 -7.39 -5.36 0.79
N PHE A 419 -6.67 -5.11 -0.30
CA PHE A 419 -6.30 -3.78 -0.80
C PHE A 419 -7.48 -2.80 -0.84
N THR A 420 -8.64 -3.26 -1.31
CA THR A 420 -9.85 -2.43 -1.41
C THR A 420 -10.35 -1.96 -0.04
N GLY A 421 -10.29 -2.80 0.99
CA GLY A 421 -10.78 -2.48 2.34
C GLY A 421 -9.76 -1.70 3.17
N GLU A 422 -8.47 -2.03 3.01
CA GLU A 422 -7.38 -1.49 3.83
C GLU A 422 -6.82 -0.18 3.26
N THR A 423 -6.51 -0.15 1.97
CA THR A 423 -5.88 1.00 1.30
C THR A 423 -6.93 1.98 0.77
N VAL A 424 -8.01 1.47 0.15
CA VAL A 424 -9.06 2.29 -0.48
C VAL A 424 -10.26 2.54 0.45
N GLN A 425 -10.21 2.04 1.69
CA GLN A 425 -11.26 2.21 2.73
C GLN A 425 -12.68 1.80 2.28
N SER A 426 -12.79 0.82 1.37
CA SER A 426 -14.05 0.43 0.72
C SER A 426 -15.10 -0.08 1.71
N ALA A 427 -16.29 0.51 1.63
CA ALA A 427 -17.50 0.09 2.37
C ALA A 427 -18.18 -1.17 1.81
N ARG A 428 -17.45 -2.03 1.07
CA ARG A 428 -17.93 -3.38 0.65
C ARG A 428 -17.53 -4.49 1.60
N CYS A 429 -16.59 -4.24 2.51
CA CYS A 429 -16.02 -5.26 3.37
C CYS A 429 -15.47 -4.68 4.67
N ASP A 430 -15.54 -5.48 5.73
CA ASP A 430 -15.03 -5.22 7.09
C ASP A 430 -13.50 -5.36 7.22
N CYS A 431 -12.75 -5.64 6.14
CA CYS A 431 -11.34 -6.04 6.24
C CYS A 431 -10.43 -4.93 6.82
N GLY A 432 -10.57 -3.68 6.36
CA GLY A 432 -9.77 -2.56 6.88
C GLY A 432 -10.08 -2.24 8.34
N GLU A 433 -11.37 -2.28 8.71
CA GLU A 433 -11.85 -2.14 10.09
C GLU A 433 -11.30 -3.25 10.99
N GLN A 434 -11.31 -4.50 10.53
CA GLN A 434 -10.73 -5.63 11.27
C GLN A 434 -9.20 -5.55 11.41
N LEU A 435 -8.49 -4.94 10.46
CA LEU A 435 -7.05 -4.71 10.60
C LEU A 435 -6.77 -3.64 11.65
N GLN A 436 -7.45 -2.50 11.57
CA GLN A 436 -7.34 -1.40 12.53
C GLN A 436 -7.73 -1.82 13.96
N GLU A 437 -8.79 -2.63 14.10
CA GLU A 437 -9.22 -3.13 15.40
C GLU A 437 -8.26 -4.17 15.98
N ALA A 438 -7.71 -5.08 15.15
CA ALA A 438 -6.68 -6.01 15.61
C ALA A 438 -5.41 -5.26 16.09
N MET A 439 -4.99 -4.21 15.38
CA MET A 439 -3.87 -3.34 15.82
C MET A 439 -4.19 -2.68 17.16
N ARG A 440 -5.38 -2.09 17.31
CA ARG A 440 -5.81 -1.43 18.57
C ARG A 440 -5.82 -2.40 19.75
N LEU A 441 -6.38 -3.60 19.57
CA LEU A 441 -6.46 -4.62 20.62
C LEU A 441 -5.07 -5.13 21.02
N ILE A 442 -4.19 -5.38 20.06
CA ILE A 442 -2.80 -5.81 20.31
C ILE A 442 -1.98 -4.74 21.06
N GLN A 443 -2.18 -3.46 20.74
CA GLN A 443 -1.55 -2.36 21.48
C GLN A 443 -2.10 -2.22 22.91
N LEU A 444 -3.41 -2.40 23.10
CA LEU A 444 -4.05 -2.32 24.42
C LEU A 444 -3.64 -3.47 25.34
N GLU A 445 -3.48 -4.67 24.78
CA GLU A 445 -2.94 -5.86 25.47
C GLU A 445 -1.42 -5.74 25.75
N GLY A 446 -0.73 -4.84 25.06
CA GLY A 446 0.71 -4.63 25.19
C GLY A 446 1.60 -5.69 24.52
N ARG A 447 1.03 -6.79 24.02
CA ARG A 447 1.78 -7.94 23.46
C ARG A 447 0.97 -8.73 22.42
N GLY A 448 1.44 -8.82 21.18
CA GLY A 448 0.72 -9.54 20.13
C GLY A 448 1.35 -9.52 18.73
N VAL A 449 0.71 -10.23 17.78
CA VAL A 449 1.19 -10.38 16.40
C VAL A 449 0.03 -10.35 15.40
N ILE A 450 0.15 -9.54 14.34
CA ILE A 450 -0.68 -9.67 13.14
C ILE A 450 0.15 -10.33 12.04
N VAL A 451 -0.19 -11.56 11.65
CA VAL A 451 0.39 -12.18 10.46
C VAL A 451 -0.44 -11.75 9.26
N TYR A 452 0.17 -11.00 8.35
CA TYR A 452 -0.42 -10.43 7.15
C TYR A 452 0.03 -11.26 5.93
N LEU A 453 -0.89 -12.09 5.43
CA LEU A 453 -0.68 -13.01 4.34
C LEU A 453 -1.16 -12.40 3.01
N ARG A 454 -0.28 -12.41 1.99
CA ARG A 454 -0.56 -11.84 0.66
C ARG A 454 -1.39 -12.81 -0.20
N GLN A 455 -2.68 -12.88 0.12
CA GLN A 455 -3.66 -13.77 -0.51
C GLN A 455 -5.00 -13.06 -0.74
N GLU A 456 -4.91 -11.91 -1.42
CA GLU A 456 -6.05 -11.13 -1.91
C GLU A 456 -7.08 -11.97 -2.68
N GLY A 457 -8.35 -11.56 -2.59
CA GLY A 457 -9.49 -12.23 -3.21
C GLY A 457 -9.92 -13.53 -2.54
N ARG A 458 -9.23 -13.98 -1.48
CA ARG A 458 -9.20 -15.38 -0.99
C ARG A 458 -8.37 -16.32 -1.86
N GLY A 459 -7.25 -15.83 -2.39
CA GLY A 459 -6.32 -16.59 -3.23
C GLY A 459 -6.50 -16.36 -4.73
N ILE A 460 -7.68 -15.97 -5.20
CA ILE A 460 -7.96 -15.66 -6.63
C ILE A 460 -7.32 -14.33 -7.10
N GLY A 461 -6.82 -13.50 -6.19
CA GLY A 461 -6.18 -12.23 -6.50
C GLY A 461 -7.14 -11.06 -6.81
N LEU A 462 -6.57 -9.87 -6.97
CA LEU A 462 -7.33 -8.62 -7.06
C LEU A 462 -8.19 -8.52 -8.33
N ALA A 463 -7.68 -9.00 -9.48
CA ALA A 463 -8.40 -8.89 -10.76
C ALA A 463 -9.71 -9.69 -10.75
N GLU A 464 -9.66 -10.93 -10.26
CA GLU A 464 -10.84 -11.80 -10.15
C GLU A 464 -11.83 -11.30 -9.09
N LYS A 465 -11.32 -10.80 -7.95
CA LYS A 465 -12.13 -10.10 -6.94
C LYS A 465 -12.92 -8.92 -7.51
N LEU A 466 -12.30 -8.10 -8.37
CA LEU A 466 -12.99 -6.98 -9.02
C LEU A 466 -14.02 -7.45 -10.06
N ARG A 467 -13.81 -8.57 -10.75
CA ARG A 467 -14.86 -9.20 -11.57
C ARG A 467 -16.02 -9.73 -10.71
N ALA A 468 -15.72 -10.34 -9.57
CA ALA A 468 -16.73 -10.80 -8.63
C ALA A 468 -17.54 -9.62 -8.05
N TYR A 469 -16.91 -8.46 -7.83
CA TYR A 469 -17.60 -7.22 -7.47
C TYR A 469 -18.56 -6.75 -8.57
N ASN A 470 -18.15 -6.76 -9.84
CA ASN A 470 -19.05 -6.42 -10.95
C ASN A 470 -20.28 -7.34 -11.05
N LEU A 471 -20.13 -8.63 -10.66
CA LEU A 471 -21.26 -9.56 -10.56
C LEU A 471 -22.14 -9.31 -9.32
N GLN A 472 -21.55 -8.86 -8.21
CA GLN A 472 -22.27 -8.41 -7.02
C GLN A 472 -23.07 -7.12 -7.30
N ASP A 473 -22.55 -6.22 -8.12
CA ASP A 473 -23.27 -5.02 -8.62
C ASP A 473 -24.45 -5.36 -9.56
N LEU A 474 -24.48 -6.58 -10.10
CA LEU A 474 -25.63 -7.13 -10.84
C LEU A 474 -26.58 -7.96 -9.95
N GLY A 475 -26.34 -8.03 -8.64
CA GLY A 475 -27.20 -8.69 -7.65
C GLY A 475 -26.85 -10.14 -7.31
N HIS A 476 -25.69 -10.67 -7.75
CA HIS A 476 -25.23 -12.00 -7.33
C HIS A 476 -24.54 -11.94 -5.95
N ASP A 477 -24.83 -12.86 -5.03
CA ASP A 477 -24.07 -12.93 -3.78
C ASP A 477 -22.61 -13.39 -4.00
N THR A 478 -21.71 -13.14 -3.04
CA THR A 478 -20.27 -13.41 -3.17
C THR A 478 -19.93 -14.86 -3.55
N VAL A 479 -20.70 -15.86 -3.09
CA VAL A 479 -20.44 -17.27 -3.44
C VAL A 479 -20.91 -17.55 -4.87
N THR A 480 -22.09 -17.07 -5.25
CA THR A 480 -22.61 -17.20 -6.61
C THR A 480 -21.74 -16.46 -7.63
N ALA A 481 -21.22 -15.28 -7.29
CA ALA A 481 -20.27 -14.53 -8.12
C ALA A 481 -18.96 -15.29 -8.36
N ASN A 482 -18.39 -15.96 -7.34
CA ASN A 482 -17.20 -16.80 -7.51
C ASN A 482 -17.48 -18.01 -8.41
N LEU A 483 -18.61 -18.70 -8.21
CA LEU A 483 -19.00 -19.87 -9.02
C LEU A 483 -19.22 -19.50 -10.50
N LEU A 484 -19.80 -18.33 -10.79
CA LEU A 484 -19.95 -17.78 -12.14
C LEU A 484 -18.61 -17.42 -12.82
N LEU A 485 -17.54 -17.23 -12.03
CA LEU A 485 -16.17 -17.04 -12.51
C LEU A 485 -15.34 -18.35 -12.46
N HIS A 486 -15.99 -19.48 -12.19
CA HIS A 486 -15.38 -20.81 -12.02
C HIS A 486 -14.35 -20.92 -10.88
N HIS A 487 -14.40 -20.00 -9.91
CA HIS A 487 -13.57 -20.05 -8.70
C HIS A 487 -14.31 -20.75 -7.55
N PRO A 488 -13.64 -21.58 -6.73
CA PRO A 488 -14.22 -22.08 -5.49
C PRO A 488 -14.41 -20.94 -4.46
N PRO A 489 -15.21 -21.15 -3.40
CA PRO A 489 -15.55 -20.08 -2.45
C PRO A 489 -14.35 -19.58 -1.63
N ASP A 490 -13.32 -20.40 -1.42
CA ASP A 490 -12.07 -20.03 -0.76
C ASP A 490 -10.93 -20.91 -1.31
N LEU A 491 -9.72 -20.35 -1.50
CA LEU A 491 -8.49 -21.07 -1.87
C LEU A 491 -7.38 -20.93 -0.82
N ARG A 492 -7.66 -20.31 0.32
CA ARG A 492 -6.63 -19.95 1.31
C ARG A 492 -6.23 -21.16 2.17
N THR A 493 -4.93 -21.36 2.30
CA THR A 493 -4.30 -22.15 3.36
C THR A 493 -3.74 -21.22 4.44
N TYR A 494 -3.42 -21.78 5.62
CA TYR A 494 -2.84 -21.02 6.74
C TYR A 494 -1.52 -21.60 7.27
N ASP A 495 -0.98 -22.67 6.67
CA ASP A 495 0.28 -23.34 7.04
C ASP A 495 1.44 -22.35 7.17
N ILE A 496 1.58 -21.42 6.21
CA ILE A 496 2.63 -20.39 6.21
C ILE A 496 2.48 -19.45 7.43
N ALA A 497 1.25 -19.18 7.88
CA ALA A 497 1.02 -18.41 9.11
C ALA A 497 1.35 -19.21 10.37
N THR A 498 1.02 -20.50 10.42
CA THR A 498 1.42 -21.40 11.52
C THR A 498 2.95 -21.39 11.65
N GLN A 499 3.67 -21.54 10.54
CA GLN A 499 5.14 -21.55 10.52
C GLN A 499 5.76 -20.19 10.84
N ILE A 500 5.13 -19.06 10.46
CA ILE A 500 5.55 -17.72 10.92
C ILE A 500 5.44 -17.59 12.44
N LEU A 501 4.33 -18.05 13.04
CA LEU A 501 4.15 -17.98 14.50
C LEU A 501 5.14 -18.90 15.23
N VAL A 502 5.37 -20.10 14.71
CA VAL A 502 6.35 -21.07 15.23
C VAL A 502 7.79 -20.56 15.08
N ASP A 503 8.13 -19.84 14.01
CA ASP A 503 9.43 -19.15 13.88
C ASP A 503 9.57 -17.99 14.88
N LEU A 504 8.50 -17.24 15.17
CA LEU A 504 8.41 -16.24 16.25
C LEU A 504 8.39 -16.85 17.68
N ASN A 505 8.72 -18.13 17.83
CA ASN A 505 8.74 -18.90 19.09
C ASN A 505 7.37 -19.04 19.78
N LEU A 506 6.25 -18.81 19.08
CA LEU A 506 4.91 -18.86 19.66
C LEU A 506 4.31 -20.27 19.55
N THR A 507 4.14 -20.92 20.70
CA THR A 507 3.56 -22.27 20.86
C THR A 507 2.08 -22.24 21.28
N ARG A 508 1.65 -21.14 21.91
CA ARG A 508 0.30 -20.95 22.49
C ARG A 508 -0.15 -19.53 22.17
N VAL A 509 -1.34 -19.35 21.58
CA VAL A 509 -1.84 -18.03 21.13
C VAL A 509 -3.32 -17.83 21.41
N ARG A 510 -3.75 -16.58 21.63
CA ARG A 510 -5.17 -16.18 21.67
C ARG A 510 -5.55 -15.59 20.31
N LEU A 511 -6.53 -16.17 19.61
CA LEU A 511 -6.75 -15.92 18.19
C LEU A 511 -7.97 -15.00 17.92
N LEU A 512 -7.71 -13.86 17.28
CA LEU A 512 -8.69 -12.86 16.82
C LEU A 512 -9.41 -13.32 15.53
N THR A 513 -10.38 -14.23 15.66
CA THR A 513 -11.12 -14.81 14.51
C THR A 513 -12.60 -15.09 14.77
N ASN A 514 -13.38 -14.94 13.69
CA ASN A 514 -14.76 -15.44 13.58
C ASN A 514 -14.86 -16.64 12.64
N ASN A 515 -13.85 -16.94 11.82
CA ASN A 515 -13.89 -18.14 10.97
C ASN A 515 -13.44 -19.35 11.80
N PRO A 516 -14.25 -20.42 11.94
CA PRO A 516 -13.84 -21.64 12.63
C PRO A 516 -12.73 -22.39 11.86
N ASP A 517 -12.79 -22.43 10.53
CA ASP A 517 -11.76 -23.09 9.70
C ASP A 517 -10.35 -22.49 9.90
N LYS A 518 -10.26 -21.22 10.32
CA LYS A 518 -8.99 -20.57 10.70
C LYS A 518 -8.43 -21.07 12.03
N ILE A 519 -9.25 -21.63 12.90
CA ILE A 519 -8.81 -22.25 14.15
C ILE A 519 -8.25 -23.63 13.80
N GLU A 520 -9.07 -24.44 13.13
CA GLU A 520 -8.74 -25.81 12.74
C GLU A 520 -7.45 -25.90 11.89
N GLN A 521 -7.24 -25.00 10.93
CA GLN A 521 -6.01 -24.96 10.11
C GLN A 521 -4.78 -24.38 10.82
N LEU A 522 -4.92 -23.78 12.00
CA LEU A 522 -3.80 -23.29 12.82
C LEU A 522 -3.45 -24.22 13.99
N GLU A 523 -4.35 -25.12 14.38
CA GLU A 523 -4.10 -26.12 15.43
C GLU A 523 -3.35 -27.34 14.88
N GLY A 524 -2.09 -27.11 14.52
CA GLY A 524 -1.14 -28.09 14.00
C GLY A 524 0.31 -27.62 14.19
N ASP A 525 1.27 -28.43 13.76
CA ASP A 525 2.71 -28.10 13.64
C ASP A 525 3.39 -27.46 14.88
N GLY A 526 2.86 -27.70 16.08
CA GLY A 526 3.40 -27.17 17.35
C GLY A 526 2.79 -25.84 17.82
N LEU A 527 1.78 -25.33 17.11
CA LEU A 527 0.96 -24.19 17.53
C LEU A 527 -0.35 -24.68 18.18
N LYS A 528 -0.78 -24.04 19.27
CA LYS A 528 -2.09 -24.26 19.89
C LYS A 528 -2.87 -22.95 20.08
N VAL A 529 -4.14 -22.95 19.69
CA VAL A 529 -5.06 -21.85 20.02
C VAL A 529 -5.61 -22.10 21.42
N VAL A 530 -5.27 -21.23 22.38
CA VAL A 530 -5.72 -21.39 23.77
C VAL A 530 -7.04 -20.68 24.05
N GLU A 531 -7.42 -19.74 23.20
CA GLU A 531 -8.63 -18.93 23.32
C GLU A 531 -9.01 -18.38 21.93
N ARG A 532 -10.31 -18.33 21.61
CA ARG A 532 -10.83 -17.60 20.45
C ARG A 532 -11.46 -16.29 20.92
N ILE A 533 -10.85 -15.17 20.55
CA ILE A 533 -11.41 -13.84 20.81
C ILE A 533 -12.19 -13.38 19.57
N PRO A 534 -13.49 -13.04 19.70
CA PRO A 534 -14.33 -12.67 18.56
C PRO A 534 -13.96 -11.29 18.00
N MET A 535 -13.93 -11.17 16.68
CA MET A 535 -13.67 -9.92 15.94
C MET A 535 -14.98 -9.30 15.48
N VAL A 536 -15.78 -8.79 16.41
CA VAL A 536 -17.05 -8.11 16.10
C VAL A 536 -16.76 -6.77 15.39
N PRO A 537 -17.32 -6.48 14.20
CA PRO A 537 -17.19 -5.18 13.55
C PRO A 537 -17.67 -4.05 14.48
N ARG A 538 -16.96 -2.92 14.57
CA ARG A 538 -17.38 -1.77 15.39
C ARG A 538 -18.71 -1.20 14.89
N ALA A 539 -18.95 -1.28 13.58
CA ALA A 539 -20.25 -0.99 12.96
C ALA A 539 -21.44 -1.79 13.55
N TRP A 540 -21.17 -2.90 14.26
CA TRP A 540 -22.16 -3.70 15.00
C TRP A 540 -22.01 -3.58 16.54
N GLN A 541 -20.98 -2.91 17.05
CA GLN A 541 -20.79 -2.65 18.49
C GLN A 541 -21.54 -1.39 18.96
N HIS A 542 -21.84 -0.46 18.05
CA HIS A 542 -22.60 0.76 18.33
C HIS A 542 -23.90 0.77 17.52
N ASP A 543 -24.99 0.34 18.14
CA ASP A 543 -26.27 0.03 17.48
C ASP A 543 -27.00 1.27 16.88
N HIS A 544 -26.51 2.49 17.14
CA HIS A 544 -27.19 3.75 16.84
C HIS A 544 -26.28 4.84 16.20
N ASP A 545 -25.27 4.49 15.40
CA ASP A 545 -24.57 5.50 14.58
C ASP A 545 -25.43 5.87 13.34
N PRO A 546 -25.92 7.11 13.20
CA PRO A 546 -26.66 7.54 12.01
C PRO A 546 -25.81 7.59 10.72
N ASN A 547 -24.47 7.47 10.82
CA ASN A 547 -23.55 7.34 9.69
C ASN A 547 -23.16 5.88 9.37
N ARG A 548 -23.88 4.87 9.91
CA ARG A 548 -23.63 3.43 9.68
C ARG A 548 -23.37 3.14 8.19
N ARG A 549 -22.17 2.62 7.88
CA ARG A 549 -21.66 2.46 6.52
C ARG A 549 -22.29 1.30 5.75
N GLY A 550 -23.50 1.54 5.22
CA GLY A 550 -24.00 0.93 3.99
C GLY A 550 -24.49 -0.52 4.06
N ASN A 551 -25.59 -0.78 3.35
CA ASN A 551 -26.21 -2.09 3.22
C ASN A 551 -25.26 -3.17 2.68
N GLU A 552 -24.23 -2.78 1.91
CA GLU A 552 -23.24 -3.67 1.29
C GLU A 552 -22.43 -4.46 2.35
N VAL A 553 -21.97 -3.82 3.44
CA VAL A 553 -21.22 -4.51 4.52
C VAL A 553 -22.12 -5.48 5.26
N ASP A 554 -23.35 -5.06 5.58
CA ASP A 554 -24.32 -5.87 6.31
C ASP A 554 -24.74 -7.13 5.52
N GLN A 555 -24.95 -7.00 4.20
CA GLN A 555 -25.18 -8.14 3.29
C GLN A 555 -23.98 -9.09 3.23
N TYR A 556 -22.76 -8.55 3.09
CA TYR A 556 -21.52 -9.34 3.05
C TYR A 556 -21.28 -10.12 4.35
N LEU A 557 -21.57 -9.51 5.50
CA LEU A 557 -21.49 -10.16 6.82
C LEU A 557 -22.60 -11.21 7.02
N LYS A 558 -23.82 -10.98 6.54
CA LYS A 558 -24.91 -11.97 6.54
C LYS A 558 -24.50 -13.23 5.76
N VAL A 559 -23.95 -13.07 4.55
CA VAL A 559 -23.43 -14.18 3.73
C VAL A 559 -22.26 -14.92 4.42
N LYS A 560 -21.39 -14.22 5.18
CA LYS A 560 -20.34 -14.87 6.00
C LYS A 560 -20.90 -15.81 7.06
N VAL A 561 -21.98 -15.44 7.74
CA VAL A 561 -22.61 -16.29 8.76
C VAL A 561 -23.39 -17.44 8.09
N GLU A 562 -24.30 -17.11 7.18
CA GLU A 562 -25.24 -18.06 6.57
C GLU A 562 -24.56 -19.09 5.65
N ARG A 563 -23.68 -18.65 4.74
CA ARG A 563 -23.06 -19.53 3.73
C ARG A 563 -21.66 -20.02 4.10
N MET A 564 -21.00 -19.37 5.06
CA MET A 564 -19.58 -19.60 5.37
C MET A 564 -19.30 -19.75 6.88
N ARG A 565 -20.33 -20.12 7.66
CA ARG A 565 -20.24 -20.62 9.06
C ARG A 565 -19.48 -19.71 10.04
N HIS A 566 -19.36 -18.41 9.77
CA HIS A 566 -18.65 -17.51 10.67
C HIS A 566 -19.38 -17.35 12.01
N LEU A 567 -18.62 -17.45 13.10
CA LEU A 567 -19.07 -17.33 14.49
C LEU A 567 -19.28 -15.85 14.89
N LEU A 568 -20.28 -15.23 14.27
CA LEU A 568 -20.78 -13.88 14.54
C LEU A 568 -22.29 -13.92 14.81
N ASN A 569 -22.74 -13.20 15.85
CA ASN A 569 -24.15 -12.95 16.06
C ASN A 569 -24.58 -11.80 15.12
N VAL A 570 -25.55 -12.07 14.24
CA VAL A 570 -26.12 -11.06 13.33
C VAL A 570 -27.17 -10.24 14.10
N PRO A 571 -27.16 -8.89 14.04
CA PRO A 571 -28.21 -8.06 14.62
C PRO A 571 -29.62 -8.42 14.12
N GLU A 572 -30.62 -8.43 15.01
CA GLU A 572 -32.02 -8.78 14.66
C GLU A 572 -32.63 -7.91 13.55
N SER A 573 -32.12 -6.69 13.39
CA SER A 573 -32.49 -5.77 12.32
C SER A 573 -32.14 -6.27 10.91
N LEU A 574 -31.18 -7.19 10.78
CA LEU A 574 -30.72 -7.79 9.52
C LEU A 574 -31.28 -9.20 9.28
N LEU A 575 -31.99 -9.78 10.25
CA LEU A 575 -32.59 -11.13 10.18
C LEU A 575 -34.02 -11.14 9.61
N ARG A 576 -34.47 -10.01 9.06
CA ARG A 576 -35.76 -9.83 8.39
C ARG A 576 -35.63 -9.93 6.87
#